data_AF-A0A8J4SNX7-F1
#
_entry.id   AF-A0A8J4SNX7-F1
#
_cell.length_a   1.000
_cell.length_b   1.000
_cell.length_c   1.000
_cell.angle_alpha   90.00
_cell.angle_beta   90.00
_cell.angle_gamma   90.00
#
_symmetry.space_group_name_H-M   'P 1'
#
loop_
_entity.id
_entity.type
_entity.pdbx_description
1 polymer ?
#
loop_
_entity_poly.entity_id
_entity_poly.type
_entity_poly.pdbx_seq_one_letter_code
_entity_poly.pdbx_strand_id
1 'polypeptide(L)' 'MNPIIFVLYTIVLVHSVNAHYNQNCIEECRSNFFACNDVCWMSRMGRRACHEYCAETLTECLREICHADPSLVPIPLPIV' A
#
# COMPACT_ATOMS: atom_id res chain seq x y z
N MET A 1 -11.36 0.90 38.84
CA MET A 1 -11.13 1.30 37.43
C MET A 1 -12.45 1.16 36.70
N ASN A 2 -12.94 2.23 36.06
CA ASN A 2 -14.29 2.25 35.48
C ASN A 2 -14.30 1.36 34.20
N PRO A 3 -15.15 0.33 34.10
CA PRO A 3 -15.11 -0.64 32.99
C PRO A 3 -15.26 0.01 31.60
N ILE A 4 -15.98 1.14 31.52
CA ILE A 4 -16.14 1.92 30.29
C ILE A 4 -14.81 2.50 29.80
N ILE A 5 -13.96 2.99 30.72
CA ILE A 5 -12.65 3.56 30.40
C ILE A 5 -11.71 2.48 29.86
N PHE A 6 -11.78 1.27 30.42
CA PHE A 6 -10.97 0.14 29.95
C PHE A 6 -11.34 -0.29 28.53
N VAL A 7 -12.64 -0.37 28.21
CA VAL A 7 -13.12 -0.72 26.87
C VAL A 7 -12.73 0.33 25.83
N LEU A 8 -12.83 1.63 26.16
CA LEU A 8 -12.40 2.68 25.25
C LEU A 8 -10.90 2.61 24.97
N TYR A 9 -10.09 2.34 25.99
CA TYR A 9 -8.64 2.23 25.85
C TYR A 9 -8.22 1.06 24.95
N THR A 10 -8.84 -0.11 25.10
CA THR A 10 -8.55 -1.27 24.24
C THR A 10 -8.98 -1.05 22.81
N ILE A 11 -10.15 -0.43 22.58
CA ILE A 11 -10.61 -0.06 21.23
C ILE A 11 -9.61 0.88 20.56
N VAL A 12 -9.18 1.96 21.25
CA VAL A 12 -8.22 2.93 20.69
C VAL A 12 -6.89 2.25 20.34
N LEU A 13 -6.37 1.38 21.22
CA LEU A 13 -5.13 0.64 20.97
C LEU A 13 -5.24 -0.31 19.76
N VAL A 14 -6.35 -1.04 19.63
CA VAL A 14 -6.55 -1.93 18.49
C VAL A 14 -6.63 -1.14 17.18
N HIS A 15 -7.33 -0.01 17.18
CA HIS A 15 -7.43 0.84 15.99
C HIS A 15 -6.08 1.47 15.62
N SER A 16 -5.27 1.90 16.60
CA SER A 16 -3.96 2.49 16.31
C SER A 16 -2.96 1.48 15.78
N VAL A 17 -2.94 0.26 16.33
CA VAL A 17 -2.08 -0.83 15.84
C VAL A 17 -2.52 -1.26 14.43
N ASN A 18 -3.82 -1.37 14.18
CA ASN A 18 -4.34 -1.72 12.86
C ASN A 18 -4.04 -0.64 11.81
N ALA A 19 -4.14 0.64 12.18
CA ALA A 19 -3.78 1.75 11.31
C ALA A 19 -2.28 1.73 10.96
N HIS A 20 -1.42 1.48 11.96
CA HIS A 20 0.03 1.37 11.74
C HIS A 20 0.40 0.16 10.87
N TYR A 21 -0.26 -0.99 11.07
CA TYR A 21 -0.05 -2.17 10.25
C TYR A 21 -0.44 -1.91 8.79
N ASN A 22 -1.60 -1.29 8.56
CA ASN A 22 -2.06 -0.92 7.22
C ASN A 22 -1.10 0.06 6.55
N GLN A 23 -0.56 1.04 7.29
CA GLN A 23 0.39 2.00 6.73
C GLN A 23 1.70 1.32 6.29
N ASN A 24 2.27 0.45 7.13
CA ASN A 24 3.47 -0.31 6.77
C ASN A 24 3.23 -1.19 5.53
N CYS A 25 2.08 -1.85 5.46
CA CYS A 25 1.71 -2.68 4.32
C CYS A 25 1.62 -1.84 3.02
N ILE A 26 0.97 -0.67 3.08
CA ILE A 26 0.87 0.26 1.95
C ILE A 26 2.25 0.72 1.49
N GLU A 27 3.16 1.02 2.42
CA GLU A 27 4.54 1.41 2.10
C GLU A 27 5.32 0.28 1.43
N GLU A 28 5.14 -0.96 1.89
CA GLU A 28 5.75 -2.14 1.27
C GLU A 28 5.23 -2.37 -0.16
N CYS A 29 3.92 -2.28 -0.38
CA CYS A 29 3.34 -2.34 -1.72
C CYS A 29 3.90 -1.25 -2.64
N ARG A 30 4.09 -0.02 -2.14
CA ARG A 30 4.71 1.07 -2.91
C ARG A 30 6.18 0.82 -3.21
N SER A 31 6.94 0.27 -2.26
CA SER A 31 8.32 -0.13 -2.48
C SER A 31 8.42 -1.17 -3.61
N ASN A 32 7.54 -2.17 -3.59
CA ASN A 32 7.45 -3.19 -4.63
C ASN A 32 7.10 -2.60 -6.00
N PHE A 33 6.25 -1.58 -6.06
CA PHE A 33 5.98 -0.84 -7.30
C PHE A 33 7.23 -0.18 -7.90
N PHE A 34 8.08 0.45 -7.08
CA PHE A 34 9.32 1.06 -7.57
C PHE A 34 10.33 0.01 -8.03
N ALA A 35 10.51 -1.05 -7.24
CA ALA A 35 11.37 -2.17 -7.61
C ALA A 35 10.91 -2.83 -8.93
N CYS A 36 9.60 -3.00 -9.11
CA CYS A 36 9.01 -3.47 -10.37
C CYS A 36 9.38 -2.56 -11.54
N ASN A 37 9.18 -1.24 -11.41
CA ASN A 37 9.50 -0.28 -12.47
C ASN A 37 10.99 -0.31 -12.84
N ASP A 38 11.89 -0.39 -11.87
CA ASP A 38 13.34 -0.44 -12.11
C ASP A 38 13.73 -1.69 -12.92
N VAL A 39 13.26 -2.86 -12.52
CA VAL A 39 13.53 -4.14 -13.21
C VAL A 39 12.91 -4.15 -14.60
N CYS A 40 11.68 -3.65 -14.71
CA CYS A 40 10.93 -3.69 -15.94
C CYS A 40 11.47 -2.69 -16.99
N TRP A 41 11.98 -1.52 -16.57
CA TRP A 41 12.73 -0.62 -17.44
C TRP A 41 13.95 -1.33 -18.04
N MET A 42 14.71 -2.07 -17.22
CA MET A 42 15.89 -2.82 -17.68
C MET A 42 15.53 -3.94 -18.67
N SER A 43 14.27 -4.38 -18.70
CA SER A 43 13.79 -5.49 -19.52
C SER A 43 13.38 -5.09 -20.95
N ARG A 44 13.70 -3.87 -21.41
CA ARG A 44 13.31 -3.31 -22.73
C ARG A 44 11.79 -3.23 -22.97
N MET A 45 10.98 -3.35 -21.92
CA MET A 45 9.55 -3.10 -22.00
C MET A 45 9.32 -1.59 -22.23
N GLY A 46 8.31 -1.22 -23.00
CA GLY A 46 7.98 0.20 -23.19
C GLY A 46 7.62 0.84 -21.84
N ARG A 47 8.17 2.02 -21.53
CA ARG A 47 7.99 2.70 -20.22
C ARG A 47 6.52 2.77 -19.76
N ARG A 48 5.61 3.00 -20.70
CA ARG A 48 4.16 3.04 -20.42
C ARG A 48 3.60 1.67 -20.01
N ALA A 49 3.87 0.63 -20.81
CA ALA A 49 3.40 -0.72 -20.51
C ALA A 49 4.00 -1.25 -19.19
N CYS A 50 5.25 -0.87 -18.93
CA CYS A 50 5.96 -1.18 -17.69
C CYS A 50 5.27 -0.56 -16.47
N HIS A 51 4.97 0.74 -16.57
CA HIS A 51 4.28 1.48 -15.54
C HIS A 51 2.87 0.94 -15.28
N GLU A 52 2.10 0.66 -16.34
CA GLU A 52 0.75 0.09 -16.26
C GLU A 52 0.78 -1.27 -15.53
N TYR A 53 1.71 -2.15 -15.88
CA TYR A 53 1.89 -3.46 -15.22
C TYR A 53 2.23 -3.32 -13.73
N CYS A 54 3.17 -2.45 -13.38
CA CYS A 54 3.55 -2.25 -11.98
C CYS A 54 2.41 -1.59 -11.18
N ALA A 55 1.64 -0.69 -11.82
CA ALA A 55 0.47 -0.06 -11.19
C ALA A 55 -0.67 -1.06 -10.92
N GLU A 56 -0.88 -2.03 -11.82
CA GLU A 56 -1.80 -3.16 -11.58
C GLU A 56 -1.33 -3.99 -10.38
N THR A 57 -0.03 -4.31 -10.31
CA THR A 57 0.56 -5.07 -9.19
C THR A 57 0.40 -4.32 -7.86
N LEU A 58 0.60 -3.00 -7.85
CA LEU A 58 0.36 -2.15 -6.68
C LEU A 58 -1.11 -2.20 -6.24
N THR A 59 -2.03 -2.12 -7.20
CA THR A 59 -3.48 -2.14 -6.94
C THR A 59 -3.91 -3.46 -6.32
N GLU A 60 -3.39 -4.57 -6.83
CA GLU A 60 -3.65 -5.91 -6.28
C GLU A 60 -3.08 -6.05 -4.86
N CYS A 61 -1.84 -5.61 -4.63
CA CYS A 61 -1.22 -5.62 -3.30
C CYS A 61 -2.05 -4.83 -2.26
N LEU A 62 -2.52 -3.64 -2.64
CA LEU A 62 -3.35 -2.81 -1.76
C LEU A 62 -4.68 -3.47 -1.43
N ARG A 63 -5.36 -4.06 -2.42
CA ARG A 63 -6.69 -4.64 -2.26
C ARG A 63 -6.68 -5.99 -1.54
N GLU A 64 -5.81 -6.89 -1.98
CA GLU A 64 -5.80 -8.29 -1.56
C GLU A 64 -4.96 -8.52 -0.30
N ILE A 65 -3.88 -7.75 -0.12
CA ILE A 65 -2.95 -7.93 1.01
C ILE A 65 -3.23 -6.90 2.11
N CYS A 66 -3.23 -5.61 1.77
CA CYS A 66 -3.39 -4.54 2.77
C CYS A 66 -4.85 -4.21 3.09
N HIS A 67 -5.81 -4.77 2.33
CA HIS A 67 -7.23 -4.41 2.40
C HIS A 67 -7.48 -2.89 2.42
N ALA A 68 -6.62 -2.16 1.70
CA ALA A 68 -6.68 -0.72 1.55
C ALA A 68 -7.39 -0.38 0.23
N ASP A 69 -8.18 0.70 0.25
CA ASP A 69 -8.78 1.22 -0.96
C ASP A 69 -7.69 1.85 -1.85
N PRO A 70 -7.45 1.32 -3.06
CA PRO A 70 -6.43 1.85 -3.97
C PRO A 70 -6.68 3.29 -4.39
N SER A 71 -7.94 3.76 -4.34
CA SER A 71 -8.29 5.15 -4.67
C SER A 71 -7.75 6.16 -3.65
N LEU A 72 -7.45 5.71 -2.43
CA LEU A 72 -6.89 6.52 -1.35
C LEU A 72 -5.35 6.52 -1.36
N VAL A 73 -4.73 5.62 -2.12
CA VAL A 73 -3.27 5.51 -2.22
C VAL A 73 -2.83 6.06 -3.59
N PRO A 74 -2.22 7.25 -3.64
CA PRO A 74 -1.83 7.83 -4.91
C PRO A 74 -0.75 6.98 -5.59
N ILE A 75 -1.08 6.44 -6.76
CA ILE A 75 -0.13 5.76 -7.64
C ILE A 75 0.88 6.83 -8.12
N PRO A 76 2.20 6.60 -7.92
CA PRO A 76 3.22 7.55 -8.38
C PRO A 76 3.09 7.78 -9.88
N LEU A 77 3.10 9.03 -10.34
CA LEU A 77 3.05 9.33 -11.77
C LEU A 77 4.27 8.74 -12.49
N PRO A 78 4.13 8.30 -13.76
CA PRO A 78 5.27 7.85 -14.54
C PRO A 78 6.28 9.00 -14.66
N ILE A 79 7.53 8.73 -14.27
CA ILE A 79 8.63 9.68 -14.47
C ILE A 79 8.96 9.64 -15.96
N VAL A 80 8.51 10.65 -16.69
CA VAL A 80 8.70 10.82 -18.14
C VAL A 80 10.16 11.18 -18.45
#